data_AF-A0AAD5YHD6-F1
#
_entry.id   AF-A0AAD5YHD6-F1
#
_cell.length_a   1.000
_cell.length_b   1.000
_cell.length_c   1.000
_cell.angle_alpha   90.00
_cell.angle_beta   90.00
_cell.angle_gamma   90.00
#
_symmetry.space_group_name_H-M   'P 1'
#
loop_
_entity.id
_entity.type
_entity.pdbx_description
1 polymer ?
#
loop_
_entity_poly.entity_id
_entity_poly.type
_entity_poly.pdbx_seq_one_letter_code
_entity_poly.pdbx_strand_id
1 'polypeptide(L)'
;MVFSSKLRVPAALSVLAAALPLASATHWIFGGTRPVVNTRLDPIVNPGTVSSHVHTVAGASGFSPNYDYNALVNSKCSTISVPQDKSNYWTPLLYHYDKNNNSFTAMPNSFNIYYLVRGDASEQVKAIPKGLRASTFSYRTHIPGLSVCVRWLLEIPTGVHTTLRTLRIKP
;
A
#
# COMPACT_ATOMS: atom_id res chain seq x y z
N MET A 1 50.35 38.09 50.82
CA MET A 1 49.62 36.94 50.23
C MET A 1 49.14 37.35 48.84
N VAL A 2 49.70 36.73 47.81
CA VAL A 2 49.25 36.83 46.41
C VAL A 2 48.77 35.44 45.99
N PHE A 3 47.72 35.41 45.16
CA PHE A 3 47.07 34.32 44.40
C PHE A 3 45.56 34.38 44.67
N SER A 4 44.65 34.34 43.70
CA SER A 4 44.74 34.32 42.24
C SER A 4 43.35 34.70 41.72
N SER A 5 43.31 35.35 40.57
CA SER A 5 42.11 35.82 39.86
C SER A 5 41.07 34.72 39.65
N LYS A 6 39.81 34.99 40.03
CA LYS A 6 38.65 34.15 39.70
C LYS A 6 38.54 34.01 38.18
N LEU A 7 38.73 32.78 37.71
CA LEU A 7 38.58 32.37 36.32
C LEU A 7 37.13 32.59 35.88
N ARG A 8 36.88 33.61 35.06
CA ARG A 8 35.59 33.78 34.37
C ARG A 8 35.61 32.85 33.15
N VAL A 9 34.94 31.70 33.26
CA VAL A 9 34.64 30.84 32.11
C VAL A 9 33.52 31.53 31.33
N PRO A 10 33.72 31.98 30.07
CA PRO A 10 32.66 32.59 29.30
C PRO A 10 31.61 31.53 28.96
N ALA A 11 30.35 31.93 29.10
CA ALA A 11 29.19 31.18 28.66
C ALA A 11 29.24 31.01 27.14
N ALA A 12 29.71 29.87 26.69
CA ALA A 12 29.57 29.43 25.31
C ALA A 12 29.22 27.94 25.29
N LEU A 13 28.09 27.60 25.94
CA LEU A 13 27.35 26.38 25.60
C LEU A 13 26.69 26.64 24.23
N SER A 14 27.45 26.52 23.14
CA SER A 14 26.87 26.37 21.82
C SER A 14 26.25 24.98 21.73
N VAL A 15 25.02 24.84 22.21
CA VAL A 15 24.16 23.71 21.86
C VAL A 15 23.73 23.92 20.41
N LEU A 16 24.58 23.48 19.48
CA LEU A 16 24.16 23.28 18.10
C LEU A 16 23.33 21.99 18.07
N ALA A 17 22.06 22.10 18.48
CA ALA A 17 21.07 21.08 18.19
C ALA A 17 20.88 21.08 16.67
N ALA A 18 21.61 20.19 15.99
CA ALA A 18 21.33 19.86 14.61
C ALA A 18 19.90 19.29 14.57
N ALA A 19 18.93 20.16 14.29
CA ALA A 19 17.58 19.76 13.94
C ALA A 19 17.69 19.06 12.58
N LEU A 20 18.01 17.77 12.60
CA LEU A 20 17.79 16.89 11.47
C LEU A 20 16.29 16.94 11.18
N PRO A 21 15.83 17.46 10.04
CA PRO A 21 14.45 17.24 9.64
C PRO A 21 14.32 15.74 9.42
N LEU A 22 13.71 15.04 10.38
CA LEU A 22 13.10 13.75 10.13
C LEU A 22 12.05 14.02 9.05
N ALA A 23 12.41 13.75 7.80
CA ALA A 23 11.43 13.62 6.73
C ALA A 23 10.53 12.43 7.10
N SER A 24 9.51 12.70 7.91
CA SER A 24 8.46 11.75 8.21
C SER A 24 7.67 11.59 6.93
N ALA A 25 7.99 10.56 6.15
CA ALA A 25 7.08 10.11 5.11
C ALA A 25 5.82 9.60 5.82
N THR A 26 4.79 10.46 5.91
CA THR A 26 3.50 10.07 6.48
C THR A 26 2.91 9.00 5.60
N HIS A 27 2.79 7.79 6.14
CA HIS A 27 2.25 6.66 5.43
C HIS A 27 1.34 5.85 6.32
N TRP A 28 0.41 5.15 5.68
CA TRP A 28 -0.43 4.15 6.32
C TRP A 28 -0.24 2.82 5.62
N ILE A 29 -0.07 1.75 6.40
CA ILE A 29 0.14 0.39 5.88
C ILE A 29 -0.88 -0.55 6.49
N PHE A 30 -1.63 -1.24 5.64
CA PHE A 30 -2.36 -2.44 6.04
C PHE A 30 -1.43 -3.63 5.84
N GLY A 31 -0.75 -4.01 6.91
CA GLY A 31 0.29 -5.04 6.88
C GLY A 31 -0.27 -6.42 7.21
N GLY A 32 0.24 -7.44 6.53
CA GLY A 32 -0.12 -8.84 6.79
C GLY A 32 -1.59 -9.16 6.53
N THR A 33 -2.25 -8.38 5.67
CA THR A 33 -3.65 -8.58 5.31
C THR A 33 -3.81 -9.95 4.66
N ARG A 34 -4.73 -10.75 5.20
CA ARG A 34 -5.02 -12.09 4.72
C ARG A 34 -5.95 -12.04 3.50
N PRO A 35 -5.76 -12.93 2.53
CA PRO A 35 -6.70 -13.09 1.44
C PRO A 35 -8.09 -13.50 1.92
N VAL A 36 -9.11 -13.06 1.18
CA VAL A 36 -10.50 -13.55 1.31
C VAL A 36 -10.77 -14.72 0.36
N VAL A 37 -10.20 -14.70 -0.85
CA VAL A 37 -10.44 -15.76 -1.85
C VAL A 37 -9.32 -15.85 -2.89
N ASN A 38 -9.10 -17.06 -3.42
CA ASN A 38 -8.35 -17.29 -4.66
C ASN A 38 -9.35 -17.58 -5.79
N THR A 39 -9.32 -16.81 -6.88
CA THR A 39 -10.33 -16.90 -7.93
C THR A 39 -9.83 -16.41 -9.28
N ARG A 40 -10.44 -16.85 -10.39
CA ARG A 40 -10.12 -16.39 -11.76
C ARG A 40 -10.95 -15.18 -12.19
N LEU A 41 -11.49 -14.42 -11.23
CA LEU A 41 -12.27 -13.22 -11.52
C LEU A 41 -11.32 -12.02 -11.68
N ASP A 42 -11.56 -11.23 -12.71
CA ASP A 42 -10.90 -9.94 -12.92
C ASP A 42 -11.92 -8.88 -13.36
N PRO A 43 -12.42 -8.05 -12.44
CA PRO A 43 -13.44 -7.04 -12.75
C PRO A 43 -12.92 -5.85 -13.57
N ILE A 44 -11.62 -5.78 -13.84
CA ILE A 44 -10.97 -4.71 -14.62
C ILE A 44 -10.55 -5.23 -15.99
N VAL A 45 -9.77 -6.31 -16.05
CA VAL A 45 -9.17 -6.81 -17.30
C VAL A 45 -10.10 -7.78 -18.03
N ASN A 46 -10.83 -8.64 -17.31
CA ASN A 46 -11.75 -9.62 -17.88
C ASN A 46 -13.16 -9.56 -17.26
N PRO A 47 -13.86 -8.40 -17.33
CA PRO A 47 -15.15 -8.23 -16.67
C PRO A 47 -16.17 -9.28 -17.16
N GLY A 48 -16.89 -9.91 -16.23
CA GLY A 48 -17.91 -10.91 -16.56
C GLY A 48 -17.39 -12.24 -17.14
N THR A 49 -16.07 -12.40 -17.30
CA THR A 49 -15.47 -13.59 -17.92
C THR A 49 -14.38 -14.18 -17.04
N VAL A 50 -13.88 -15.35 -17.41
CA VAL A 50 -12.85 -16.05 -16.65
C VAL A 50 -11.46 -15.57 -17.09
N SER A 51 -10.65 -15.07 -16.15
CA SER A 51 -9.27 -14.62 -16.40
C SER A 51 -8.33 -15.76 -16.80
N SER A 52 -7.28 -15.44 -17.56
CA SER A 52 -6.24 -16.37 -17.98
C SER A 52 -5.45 -16.99 -16.83
N HIS A 53 -5.46 -16.38 -15.64
CA HIS A 53 -4.75 -16.84 -14.46
C HIS A 53 -5.60 -16.69 -13.19
N VAL A 54 -5.14 -17.30 -12.10
CA VAL A 54 -5.79 -17.20 -10.78
C VAL A 54 -5.27 -15.97 -10.06
N HIS A 55 -6.17 -15.22 -9.45
CA HIS A 55 -5.87 -14.13 -8.55
C HIS A 55 -6.03 -14.57 -7.10
N THR A 56 -5.24 -13.98 -6.22
CA THR A 56 -5.59 -13.89 -4.82
C THR A 56 -6.13 -12.51 -4.52
N VAL A 57 -7.19 -12.45 -3.72
CA VAL A 57 -7.92 -11.23 -3.41
C VAL A 57 -7.87 -10.98 -1.91
N ALA A 58 -7.62 -9.74 -1.53
CA ALA A 58 -7.80 -9.19 -0.19
C ALA A 58 -8.72 -7.97 -0.25
N GLY A 59 -9.38 -7.66 0.85
CA GLY A 59 -10.32 -6.53 0.91
C GLY A 59 -11.75 -6.95 1.21
N ALA A 60 -12.69 -6.26 0.58
CA ALA A 60 -14.12 -6.42 0.79
C ALA A 60 -14.69 -7.76 0.31
N SER A 61 -15.69 -8.25 1.03
CA SER A 61 -16.39 -9.51 0.66
C SER A 61 -17.19 -9.43 -0.65
N GLY A 62 -17.48 -8.22 -1.15
CA GLY A 62 -18.27 -7.99 -2.36
C GLY A 62 -17.49 -8.15 -3.67
N PHE A 63 -16.37 -8.87 -3.69
CA PHE A 63 -15.62 -9.12 -4.91
C PHE A 63 -16.41 -10.02 -5.87
N SER A 64 -16.64 -9.54 -7.09
CA SER A 64 -17.52 -10.16 -8.10
C SER A 64 -16.97 -9.90 -9.51
N PRO A 65 -17.25 -10.74 -10.53
CA PRO A 65 -16.80 -10.48 -11.90
C PRO A 65 -17.23 -9.13 -12.46
N ASN A 66 -18.33 -8.57 -11.94
CA ASN A 66 -18.81 -7.22 -12.22
C ASN A 66 -19.38 -6.63 -10.92
N TYR A 67 -18.87 -5.47 -10.50
CA TYR A 67 -19.41 -4.70 -9.38
C TYR A 67 -19.10 -3.21 -9.56
N ASP A 68 -19.91 -2.33 -8.99
CA ASP A 68 -19.65 -0.88 -8.95
C ASP A 68 -19.24 -0.43 -7.54
N TYR A 69 -19.04 0.87 -7.38
CA TYR A 69 -18.73 1.49 -6.09
C TYR A 69 -19.77 1.14 -5.01
N ASN A 70 -21.06 1.15 -5.35
CA ASN A 70 -22.14 0.92 -4.38
C ASN A 70 -22.15 -0.53 -3.91
N ALA A 71 -21.91 -1.48 -4.80
CA ALA A 71 -21.78 -2.88 -4.46
C ALA A 71 -20.61 -3.12 -3.47
N LEU A 72 -19.48 -2.44 -3.66
CA LEU A 72 -18.34 -2.54 -2.73
C LEU A 72 -18.63 -1.94 -1.37
N VAL A 73 -19.15 -0.70 -1.30
CA VAL A 73 -19.43 -0.01 -0.03
C VAL A 73 -20.43 -0.79 0.82
N ASN A 74 -21.37 -1.49 0.19
CA ASN A 74 -22.35 -2.34 0.87
C ASN A 74 -21.82 -3.74 1.25
N SER A 75 -20.51 -3.98 1.11
CA SER A 75 -19.89 -5.26 1.52
C SER A 75 -19.96 -5.47 3.03
N LYS A 76 -20.43 -6.65 3.43
CA LYS A 76 -20.63 -7.05 4.83
C LYS A 76 -19.33 -7.00 5.64
N CYS A 77 -18.22 -7.49 5.08
CA CYS A 77 -16.92 -7.49 5.77
C CYS A 77 -15.78 -7.07 4.83
N SER A 78 -14.62 -6.80 5.42
CA SER A 78 -13.35 -6.49 4.74
C SER A 78 -12.21 -7.13 5.52
N THR A 79 -11.18 -7.62 4.83
CA THR A 79 -9.96 -8.14 5.48
C THR A 79 -8.98 -7.03 5.87
N ILE A 80 -9.28 -5.77 5.52
CA ILE A 80 -8.53 -4.58 5.90
C ILE A 80 -8.81 -4.21 7.36
N SER A 81 -7.79 -3.72 8.08
CA SER A 81 -7.91 -3.37 9.50
C SER A 81 -8.81 -2.16 9.77
N VAL A 82 -9.04 -1.31 8.77
CA VAL A 82 -9.97 -0.18 8.82
C VAL A 82 -11.31 -0.64 8.21
N PRO A 83 -12.38 -0.81 9.01
CA PRO A 83 -13.65 -1.38 8.54
C PRO A 83 -14.35 -0.58 7.43
N GLN A 84 -14.09 0.73 7.36
CA GLN A 84 -14.59 1.64 6.34
C GLN A 84 -13.90 1.44 4.98
N ASP A 85 -12.71 0.83 4.97
CA ASP A 85 -12.05 0.45 3.73
C ASP A 85 -12.72 -0.84 3.17
N LYS A 86 -13.58 -0.63 2.18
CA LYS A 86 -14.26 -1.69 1.40
C LYS A 86 -13.66 -1.88 0.01
N SER A 87 -12.39 -1.59 -0.13
CA SER A 87 -11.65 -1.77 -1.38
C SER A 87 -11.33 -3.22 -1.63
N ASN A 88 -11.06 -3.56 -2.89
CA ASN A 88 -10.49 -4.85 -3.25
C ASN A 88 -9.10 -4.69 -3.86
N TYR A 89 -8.22 -5.62 -3.49
CA TYR A 89 -6.85 -5.69 -3.93
C TYR A 89 -6.61 -7.11 -4.39
N TRP A 90 -6.11 -7.29 -5.60
CA TRP A 90 -5.81 -8.62 -6.09
C TRP A 90 -4.54 -8.66 -6.91
N THR A 91 -3.86 -9.78 -6.82
CA THR A 91 -2.62 -10.06 -7.55
C THR A 91 -2.67 -11.46 -8.14
N PRO A 92 -1.90 -11.76 -9.20
CA PRO A 92 -1.73 -13.12 -9.67
C PRO A 92 -1.24 -14.03 -8.54
N LEU A 93 -1.92 -15.17 -8.33
CA LEU A 93 -1.48 -16.19 -7.40
C LEU A 93 -0.20 -16.85 -7.94
N LEU A 94 0.84 -16.85 -7.11
CA LEU A 94 2.11 -17.46 -7.44
C LEU A 94 2.08 -18.96 -7.10
N TYR A 95 2.70 -19.75 -7.97
CA TYR A 95 2.86 -21.18 -7.79
C TYR A 95 4.34 -21.54 -7.73
N HIS A 96 4.71 -22.40 -6.79
CA HIS A 96 5.97 -23.10 -6.80
C HIS A 96 5.87 -24.28 -7.77
N TYR A 97 6.79 -24.35 -8.72
CA TYR A 97 6.93 -25.49 -9.61
C TYR A 97 7.98 -26.46 -9.08
N ASP A 98 7.56 -27.66 -8.71
CA ASP A 98 8.46 -28.73 -8.30
C ASP A 98 8.84 -29.58 -9.50
N LYS A 99 10.13 -29.57 -9.84
CA LYS A 99 10.69 -30.29 -10.99
C LYS A 99 10.74 -31.80 -10.78
N ASN A 100 10.73 -32.28 -9.55
CA ASN A 100 10.88 -33.71 -9.25
C ASN A 100 9.59 -34.48 -9.52
N ASN A 101 8.44 -33.84 -9.31
CA ASN A 101 7.11 -34.43 -9.51
C ASN A 101 6.27 -33.70 -10.58
N ASN A 102 6.84 -32.71 -11.28
CA ASN A 102 6.18 -31.87 -12.27
C ASN A 102 4.85 -31.25 -11.78
N SER A 103 4.81 -30.83 -10.52
CA SER A 103 3.59 -30.30 -9.89
C SER A 103 3.70 -28.80 -9.57
N PHE A 104 2.53 -28.15 -9.46
CA PHE A 104 2.40 -26.76 -9.06
C PHE A 104 1.71 -26.66 -7.70
N THR A 105 2.36 -26.03 -6.74
CA THR A 105 1.79 -25.76 -5.41
C THR A 105 1.59 -24.27 -5.22
N ALA A 106 0.38 -23.85 -4.84
CA ALA A 106 0.10 -22.44 -4.56
C ALA A 106 0.96 -21.93 -3.40
N MET A 107 1.63 -20.80 -3.58
CA MET A 107 2.41 -20.18 -2.52
C MET A 107 1.48 -19.40 -1.58
N PRO A 108 1.61 -19.54 -0.25
CA PRO A 108 0.92 -18.68 0.70
C PRO A 108 1.29 -17.22 0.45
N ASN A 109 0.29 -16.34 0.47
CA ASN A 109 0.48 -14.92 0.26
C ASN A 109 -0.24 -14.08 1.30
N SER A 110 0.30 -12.88 1.50
CA SER A 110 -0.26 -11.83 2.32
C SER A 110 -0.08 -10.49 1.60
N PHE A 111 -0.94 -9.54 1.94
CA PHE A 111 -0.94 -8.22 1.32
C PHE A 111 -0.36 -7.21 2.28
N ASN A 112 0.51 -6.36 1.75
CA ASN A 112 0.91 -5.10 2.38
C ASN A 112 0.42 -3.99 1.47
N ILE A 113 -0.57 -3.24 1.92
CA ILE A 113 -1.17 -2.17 1.14
C ILE A 113 -0.67 -0.84 1.67
N TYR A 114 -0.12 -0.01 0.78
CA TYR A 114 0.58 1.22 1.13
C TYR A 114 -0.17 2.46 0.66
N TYR A 115 -0.50 3.32 1.61
CA TYR A 115 -0.98 4.67 1.38
C TYR A 115 0.14 5.63 1.71
N LEU A 116 0.83 6.08 0.67
CA LEU A 116 1.98 6.97 0.83
C LEU A 116 1.54 8.40 0.54
N VAL A 117 1.62 9.28 1.54
CA VAL A 117 1.45 10.71 1.30
C VAL A 117 2.75 11.20 0.64
N ARG A 118 2.67 11.44 -0.67
CA ARG A 118 3.78 11.94 -1.49
C ARG A 118 3.34 13.31 -2.01
N GLY A 119 3.85 14.37 -1.39
CA GLY A 119 3.51 15.75 -1.69
C GLY A 119 4.20 16.69 -0.72
N ASP A 120 4.25 17.97 -1.04
CA ASP A 120 4.75 19.00 -0.13
C ASP A 120 3.74 19.23 1.00
N ALA A 121 4.19 19.72 2.16
CA ALA A 121 3.30 19.98 3.31
C ALA A 121 2.17 20.98 3.02
N SER A 122 2.29 21.76 1.94
CA SER A 122 1.29 22.70 1.45
C SER A 122 0.25 22.07 0.51
N GLU A 123 0.45 20.83 0.07
CA GLU A 123 -0.49 20.14 -0.82
C GLU A 123 -1.63 19.52 -0.03
N GLN A 124 -2.87 19.82 -0.46
CA GLN A 124 -4.04 19.22 0.13
C GLN A 124 -4.19 17.76 -0.32
N VAL A 125 -4.17 16.84 0.65
CA VAL A 125 -4.48 15.42 0.40
C VAL A 125 -5.94 15.30 -0.02
N LYS A 126 -6.17 14.72 -1.20
CA LYS A 126 -7.50 14.51 -1.77
C LYS A 126 -7.91 13.05 -1.66
N ALA A 127 -9.20 12.85 -1.40
CA ALA A 127 -9.81 11.53 -1.44
C ALA A 127 -9.68 10.93 -2.85
N ILE A 128 -9.52 9.61 -2.92
CA ILE A 128 -9.55 8.90 -4.19
C ILE A 128 -10.97 8.96 -4.77
N PRO A 129 -11.15 9.26 -6.06
CA PRO A 129 -12.48 9.35 -6.65
C PRO A 129 -13.30 8.06 -6.46
N LYS A 130 -14.61 8.25 -6.27
CA LYS A 130 -15.55 7.12 -6.22
C LYS A 130 -15.48 6.31 -7.51
N GLY A 131 -15.39 4.99 -7.37
CA GLY A 131 -15.35 4.06 -8.49
C GLY A 131 -14.04 4.08 -9.28
N LEU A 132 -12.96 4.65 -8.72
CA LEU A 132 -11.64 4.51 -9.34
C LEU A 132 -11.26 3.03 -9.39
N ARG A 133 -11.09 2.53 -10.61
CA ARG A 133 -10.50 1.22 -10.87
C ARG A 133 -9.14 1.42 -11.53
N ALA A 134 -8.12 0.78 -10.98
CA ALA A 134 -6.77 0.88 -11.49
C ALA A 134 -6.13 -0.50 -11.52
N SER A 135 -5.59 -0.88 -12.68
CA SER A 135 -4.69 -2.02 -12.82
C SER A 135 -3.28 -1.49 -13.04
N THR A 136 -2.33 -1.85 -12.17
CA THR A 136 -0.91 -1.49 -12.34
C THR A 136 -0.08 -2.74 -12.13
N PHE A 137 0.61 -3.27 -13.15
CA PHE A 137 1.43 -4.47 -12.98
C PHE A 137 2.89 -4.09 -12.70
N SER A 138 3.42 -4.50 -11.55
CA SER A 138 4.86 -4.44 -11.26
C SER A 138 5.27 -5.67 -10.48
N TYR A 139 6.00 -6.58 -11.11
CA TYR A 139 6.46 -7.83 -10.49
C TYR A 139 7.83 -7.63 -9.84
N ARG A 140 7.99 -8.12 -8.60
CA ARG A 140 9.34 -8.41 -8.10
C ARG A 140 9.35 -9.66 -7.21
N THR A 141 10.17 -10.63 -7.62
CA THR A 141 10.41 -11.92 -6.94
C THR A 141 11.15 -11.75 -5.63
N HIS A 142 10.75 -12.51 -4.61
CA HIS A 142 11.54 -12.70 -3.39
C HIS A 142 12.46 -13.92 -3.56
N ILE A 143 13.76 -13.65 -3.68
CA ILE A 143 14.86 -14.62 -3.53
C ILE A 143 15.33 -14.49 -2.06
N PRO A 144 15.68 -15.57 -1.35
CA PRO A 144 16.16 -15.48 0.03
C PRO A 144 17.33 -14.50 0.13
N GLY A 145 17.21 -13.45 0.96
CA GLY A 145 18.24 -12.40 1.13
C GLY A 145 17.92 -11.04 0.49
N LEU A 146 16.77 -10.87 -0.19
CA LEU A 146 16.37 -9.57 -0.75
C LEU A 146 14.92 -9.25 -0.41
N SER A 147 14.70 -8.35 0.56
CA SER A 147 13.37 -7.78 0.82
C SER A 147 12.96 -6.89 -0.34
N VAL A 148 11.79 -7.18 -0.87
CA VAL A 148 11.22 -6.45 -1.99
C VAL A 148 9.81 -6.04 -1.61
N CYS A 149 9.56 -4.74 -1.66
CA CYS A 149 8.24 -4.14 -1.53
C CYS A 149 7.60 -4.05 -2.92
N VAL A 150 6.48 -4.74 -3.13
CA VAL A 150 5.67 -4.57 -4.34
C VAL A 150 4.67 -3.44 -4.10
N ARG A 151 4.73 -2.39 -4.92
CA ARG A 151 3.90 -1.19 -4.80
C ARG A 151 2.71 -1.29 -5.74
N TRP A 152 1.56 -1.69 -5.21
CA TRP A 152 0.28 -1.72 -5.94
C TRP A 152 -0.54 -0.46 -5.70
N LEU A 153 -1.24 0.00 -6.74
CA LEU A 153 -2.23 1.08 -6.68
C LEU A 153 -3.65 0.49 -6.53
N LEU A 154 -4.59 1.34 -6.15
CA LEU A 154 -5.57 1.06 -5.11
C LEU A 154 -6.97 1.52 -5.56
N GLU A 155 -7.99 0.67 -5.38
CA GLU A 155 -9.41 1.08 -5.34
C GLU A 155 -9.69 1.59 -3.91
N ILE A 156 -10.36 2.73 -3.66
CA ILE A 156 -10.82 3.11 -2.29
C ILE A 156 -12.22 3.68 -2.33
N PRO A 157 -13.07 3.37 -1.34
CA PRO A 157 -14.23 4.18 -1.06
C PRO A 157 -13.89 5.39 -0.17
N THR A 158 -13.56 6.55 -0.75
CA THR A 158 -13.66 7.81 0.01
C THR A 158 -14.30 8.91 -0.84
N GLY A 159 -15.35 9.54 -0.31
CA GLY A 159 -15.99 10.69 -0.95
C GLY A 159 -15.50 11.98 -0.31
N VAL A 160 -15.04 12.93 -1.13
CA VAL A 160 -15.39 14.38 -1.17
C VAL A 160 -14.52 15.04 -2.26
N HIS A 161 -15.12 16.03 -2.95
CA HIS A 161 -14.77 16.65 -4.23
C HIS A 161 -13.39 17.34 -4.36
N THR A 162 -12.76 17.15 -5.54
CA THR A 162 -12.21 18.18 -6.49
C THR A 162 -10.76 17.95 -6.98
N THR A 163 -10.59 17.83 -8.32
CA THR A 163 -9.40 17.97 -9.20
C THR A 163 -8.16 17.10 -8.95
N LEU A 164 -8.02 16.02 -9.73
CA LEU A 164 -6.79 15.25 -9.91
C LEU A 164 -5.73 16.06 -10.66
N ARG A 165 -4.55 16.25 -10.05
CA ARG A 165 -3.30 16.44 -10.79
C ARG A 165 -2.42 15.21 -10.56
N THR A 166 -1.92 14.72 -11.68
CA THR A 166 -1.21 13.47 -11.95
C THR A 166 -0.07 13.18 -10.97
N LEU A 167 -0.03 11.93 -10.45
CA LEU A 167 1.11 11.40 -9.68
C LEU A 167 2.34 11.36 -10.59
N ARG A 168 3.27 12.30 -10.36
CA ARG A 168 4.56 12.38 -11.06
C ARG A 168 5.50 11.35 -10.46
N ILE A 169 5.73 10.25 -11.18
CA ILE A 169 6.77 9.26 -10.85
C ILE A 169 8.09 9.80 -11.42
N LYS A 170 9.05 10.13 -10.55
CA LYS A 170 10.46 10.32 -10.97
C LYS A 170 11.27 9.08 -10.55
N PRO A 171 12.29 8.74 -11.36
CA PRO A 171 12.88 7.40 -11.51
C PRO A 171 13.51 6.83 -10.23
#